data_AF-A0A8T6SAZ4-F1
#
_entry.id   AF-A0A8T6SAZ4-F1
#
_cell.length_a   1.000
_cell.length_b   1.000
_cell.length_c   1.000
_cell.angle_alpha   90.00
_cell.angle_beta   90.00
_cell.angle_gamma   90.00
#
_symmetry.space_group_name_H-M   'P 1'
#
loop_
_entity.id
_entity.type
_entity.pdbx_description
1 polymer ?
#
loop_
_entity_poly.entity_id
_entity_poly.type
_entity_poly.pdbx_seq_one_letter_code
_entity_poly.pdbx_strand_id
1 'polypeptide(L)'
;MGHRKKNAPRRGSLAYSPRKRAKRVVAKIRHWPDVDIETPRLLGFVAYKAGMTHLFVVEDRERSPNYGKEVIHPATVLETPPIFVCGIRVYARTPYGLKTLTEIWMEKPPDELEKTLTPPQSFDTEGSLQRIEENLDKVAKIRAIVLTQPKQASVPKKKPEV
;
A
#
# COMPACT_ATOMS: atom_id res chain seq x y z
N MET A 1 38.33 -26.15 -20.61
CA MET A 1 37.75 -25.43 -19.46
C MET A 1 37.54 -26.43 -18.33
N GLY A 2 38.26 -26.29 -17.22
CA GLY A 2 38.22 -27.26 -16.11
C GLY A 2 37.17 -26.92 -15.06
N HIS A 3 36.80 -27.92 -14.25
CA HIS A 3 35.94 -27.72 -13.08
C HIS A 3 36.52 -26.66 -12.13
N ARG A 4 35.64 -25.92 -11.45
CA ARG A 4 36.04 -24.83 -10.56
C ARG A 4 36.94 -25.38 -9.43
N LYS A 5 38.15 -24.82 -9.28
CA LYS A 5 39.17 -25.30 -8.31
C LYS A 5 38.83 -25.06 -6.83
N LYS A 6 37.99 -24.07 -6.51
CA LYS A 6 37.59 -23.73 -5.13
C LYS A 6 36.08 -23.52 -5.04
N ASN A 7 35.47 -24.07 -4.00
CA ASN A 7 34.08 -23.81 -3.67
C ASN A 7 33.91 -22.32 -3.34
N ALA A 8 32.79 -21.73 -3.80
CA ALA A 8 32.40 -20.41 -3.34
C ALA A 8 30.87 -20.31 -3.32
N PRO A 9 30.32 -19.53 -2.38
CA PRO A 9 28.89 -19.27 -2.34
C PRO A 9 28.43 -18.55 -3.60
N ARG A 10 27.13 -18.71 -3.90
CA ARG A 10 26.49 -18.01 -5.01
C ARG A 10 26.51 -16.50 -4.77
N ARG A 11 26.86 -15.72 -5.79
CA ARG A 11 26.77 -14.26 -5.75
C ARG A 11 25.35 -13.81 -6.05
N GLY A 12 24.67 -13.29 -5.02
CA GLY A 12 23.34 -12.72 -5.11
C GLY A 12 22.21 -13.74 -5.17
N SER A 13 21.01 -13.29 -4.81
CA SER A 13 19.81 -14.13 -4.82
C SER A 13 19.16 -14.20 -6.22
N LEU A 14 18.70 -15.40 -6.59
CA LEU A 14 17.91 -15.65 -7.80
C LEU A 14 16.47 -15.19 -7.67
N ALA A 15 15.95 -15.02 -6.45
CA ALA A 15 14.57 -14.62 -6.20
C ALA A 15 14.23 -13.23 -6.76
N TYR A 16 15.25 -12.39 -6.96
CA TYR A 16 15.12 -11.04 -7.55
C TYR A 16 15.45 -11.00 -9.04
N SER A 17 15.50 -12.16 -9.72
CA SER A 17 15.62 -12.22 -11.18
C SER A 17 14.22 -12.21 -11.83
N PRO A 18 13.98 -11.46 -12.91
CA PRO A 18 14.92 -10.57 -13.61
C PRO A 18 15.11 -9.22 -12.89
N ARG A 19 16.35 -8.73 -12.83
CA ARG A 19 16.68 -7.40 -12.30
C ARG A 19 16.37 -6.34 -13.35
N LYS A 20 15.16 -5.79 -13.28
CA LYS A 20 14.64 -4.79 -14.24
C LYS A 20 14.02 -3.61 -13.48
N ARG A 21 13.91 -2.45 -14.15
CA ARG A 21 13.22 -1.28 -13.60
C ARG A 21 11.75 -1.62 -13.35
N ALA A 22 11.23 -1.20 -12.19
CA ALA A 22 9.81 -1.35 -11.88
C ALA A 22 8.95 -0.55 -12.88
N LYS A 23 7.79 -1.09 -13.25
CA LYS A 23 6.86 -0.43 -14.19
C LYS A 23 6.13 0.77 -13.57
N ARG A 24 6.05 0.84 -12.25
CA ARG A 24 5.33 1.86 -11.48
C ARG A 24 6.22 2.36 -10.35
N VAL A 25 6.05 3.63 -9.98
CA VAL A 25 6.73 4.25 -8.84
C VAL A 25 6.14 3.71 -7.52
N VAL A 26 4.81 3.63 -7.45
CA VAL A 26 4.10 3.06 -6.29
C VAL A 26 4.19 1.54 -6.32
N ALA A 27 4.56 0.96 -5.18
CA ALA A 27 4.62 -0.48 -5.00
C ALA A 27 3.21 -1.09 -4.99
N LYS A 28 3.00 -2.14 -5.80
CA LYS A 28 1.74 -2.90 -5.78
C LYS A 28 1.77 -3.91 -4.62
N ILE A 29 0.84 -3.77 -3.69
CA ILE A 29 0.62 -4.75 -2.62
C ILE A 29 0.02 -6.03 -3.23
N ARG A 30 0.74 -7.14 -3.08
CA ARG A 30 0.34 -8.46 -3.64
C ARG A 30 -0.51 -9.27 -2.68
N HIS A 31 -0.20 -9.17 -1.39
CA HIS A 31 -0.86 -9.89 -0.33
C HIS A 31 -1.17 -8.89 0.79
N TRP A 32 -2.39 -8.97 1.31
CA TRP A 32 -2.83 -8.25 2.50
C TRP A 32 -2.97 -9.28 3.62
N PRO A 33 -2.59 -8.94 4.86
CA PRO A 33 -2.74 -9.85 5.98
C PRO A 33 -4.22 -10.17 6.21
N ASP A 34 -4.49 -11.41 6.63
CA ASP A 34 -5.79 -11.79 7.13
C ASP A 34 -5.85 -11.37 8.60
N VAL A 35 -6.88 -10.59 8.96
CA VAL A 35 -7.01 -9.93 10.26
C VAL A 35 -8.43 -10.10 10.75
N ASP A 36 -8.57 -10.75 11.90
CA ASP A 36 -9.84 -10.92 12.59
C ASP A 36 -10.03 -9.74 13.56
N ILE A 37 -10.75 -8.71 13.09
CA ILE A 37 -11.01 -7.49 13.85
C ILE A 37 -12.53 -7.24 13.82
N GLU A 38 -13.11 -6.92 14.97
CA GLU A 38 -14.54 -6.62 15.11
C GLU A 38 -14.97 -5.41 14.26
N THR A 39 -14.11 -4.39 14.19
CA THR A 39 -14.36 -3.16 13.43
C THR A 39 -13.47 -3.10 12.18
N PRO A 40 -14.04 -2.82 10.98
CA PRO A 40 -13.25 -2.65 9.77
C PRO A 40 -12.21 -1.52 9.92
N ARG A 41 -10.94 -1.81 9.59
CA ARG A 41 -9.84 -0.84 9.62
C ARG A 41 -9.05 -0.85 8.32
N LEU A 42 -8.48 0.30 7.97
CA LEU A 42 -7.51 0.39 6.89
C LEU A 42 -6.18 -0.25 7.33
N LEU A 43 -5.61 -1.11 6.48
CA LEU A 43 -4.43 -1.91 6.80
C LEU A 43 -3.13 -1.33 6.26
N GLY A 44 -3.21 -0.30 5.42
CA GLY A 44 -2.05 0.25 4.75
C GLY A 44 -2.20 1.75 4.53
N PHE A 45 -1.05 2.41 4.45
CA PHE A 45 -0.95 3.85 4.27
C PHE A 45 0.19 4.17 3.30
N VAL A 46 0.10 5.32 2.63
CA VAL A 46 1.14 5.80 1.71
C VAL A 46 1.89 6.96 2.36
N ALA A 47 3.22 6.92 2.29
CA ALA A 47 4.07 7.94 2.88
C ALA A 47 5.19 8.35 1.92
N TYR A 48 5.67 9.58 2.07
CA TYR A 48 6.82 10.11 1.34
C TYR A 48 8.04 10.11 2.25
N LYS A 49 9.18 9.59 1.78
CA LYS A 49 10.42 9.63 2.58
C LYS A 49 10.94 11.07 2.64
N ALA A 50 10.90 11.68 3.82
CA ALA A 50 11.38 13.04 4.06
C ALA A 50 12.89 13.06 4.35
N GLY A 51 13.39 12.07 5.11
CA GLY A 51 14.80 12.03 5.49
C GLY A 51 15.15 10.88 6.42
N MET A 52 16.33 10.95 7.02
CA MET A 52 16.79 10.03 8.04
C MET A 52 17.48 10.79 9.16
N THR A 53 17.33 10.30 10.39
CA THR A 53 17.98 10.81 11.59
C THR A 53 18.46 9.64 12.44
N HIS A 54 19.04 9.91 13.59
CA HIS A 54 19.31 8.93 14.63
C HIS A 54 18.51 9.30 15.89
N LEU A 55 18.12 8.27 16.64
CA LEU A 55 17.42 8.40 17.91
C LEU A 55 18.30 7.79 19.00
N PHE A 56 18.34 8.46 20.15
CA PHE A 56 18.82 7.86 21.39
C PHE A 56 17.62 7.17 22.04
N VAL A 57 17.70 5.85 22.18
CA VAL A 57 16.63 5.03 22.76
C VAL A 57 17.23 4.22 23.89
N VAL A 58 16.49 4.06 24.98
CA VAL A 58 16.88 3.14 26.06
C VAL A 58 16.51 1.73 25.63
N GLU A 59 17.48 0.82 25.61
CA GLU A 59 17.25 -0.59 25.28
C GLU A 59 16.42 -1.27 26.37
N ASP A 60 15.25 -1.76 26.01
CA ASP A 60 14.26 -2.38 26.91
C ASP A 60 14.30 -3.91 26.89
N ARG A 61 15.13 -4.51 26.03
CA ARG A 61 15.24 -5.97 25.94
C ARG A 61 16.14 -6.55 27.04
N GLU A 62 15.55 -7.23 28.01
CA GLU A 62 16.24 -7.78 29.20
C GLU A 62 17.48 -8.63 28.90
N ARG A 63 17.46 -9.43 27.83
CA ARG A 63 18.60 -10.30 27.44
C ARG A 63 19.66 -9.58 26.61
N SER A 64 19.49 -8.29 26.34
CA SER A 64 20.47 -7.48 25.61
C SER A 64 21.62 -7.09 26.55
N PRO A 65 22.90 -7.19 26.13
CA PRO A 65 24.02 -6.63 26.88
C PRO A 65 23.92 -5.12 27.16
N ASN A 66 23.05 -4.42 26.43
CA ASN A 66 22.80 -3.00 26.54
C ASN A 66 21.51 -2.66 27.31
N TYR A 67 20.85 -3.63 27.94
CA TYR A 67 19.62 -3.38 28.70
C TYR A 67 19.78 -2.22 29.70
N GLY A 68 18.85 -1.27 29.65
CA GLY A 68 18.85 -0.06 30.48
C GLY A 68 19.87 1.02 30.07
N LYS A 69 20.63 0.83 28.98
CA LYS A 69 21.56 1.83 28.45
C LYS A 69 20.97 2.54 27.23
N GLU A 70 21.41 3.77 27.02
CA GLU A 70 21.11 4.52 25.80
C GLU A 70 21.90 3.95 24.62
N VAL A 71 21.18 3.65 23.54
CA VAL A 71 21.71 3.14 22.28
C VAL A 71 21.23 4.01 21.13
N ILE A 72 22.09 4.17 20.13
CA ILE A 72 21.81 4.99 18.95
C ILE A 72 21.18 4.11 17.87
N HIS A 73 19.96 4.45 17.45
CA HIS A 73 19.26 3.77 16.37
C HIS A 73 19.04 4.69 15.16
N PRO A 74 19.36 4.26 13.93
CA PRO A 74 19.00 5.00 12.73
C PRO A 74 17.49 4.95 12.52
N ALA A 75 16.86 6.10 12.30
CA ALA A 75 15.44 6.26 12.06
C ALA A 75 15.19 6.92 10.70
N THR A 76 14.13 6.50 10.00
CA THR A 76 13.68 7.14 8.76
C THR A 76 12.45 7.98 9.07
N VAL A 77 12.47 9.26 8.66
CA VAL A 77 11.33 10.15 8.80
C VAL A 77 10.48 10.05 7.53
N LEU A 78 9.22 9.71 7.71
CA LEU A 78 8.22 9.59 6.65
C LEU A 78 7.17 10.68 6.84
N GLU A 79 6.94 11.48 5.81
CA GLU A 79 5.87 12.46 5.75
C GLU A 79 4.59 11.78 5.24
N THR A 80 3.53 11.89 6.02
CA THR A 80 2.24 11.21 5.78
C THR A 80 1.13 12.26 5.69
N PRO A 81 0.97 12.95 4.54
CA PRO A 81 -0.17 13.84 4.37
C PRO A 81 -1.48 13.04 4.48
N PRO A 82 -2.58 13.65 4.96
CA PRO A 82 -3.89 13.03 4.97
C PRO A 82 -4.25 12.44 3.60
N ILE A 83 -4.77 11.22 3.62
CA ILE A 83 -5.28 10.53 2.43
C ILE A 83 -6.77 10.79 2.28
N PHE A 84 -7.24 10.80 1.04
CA PHE A 84 -8.65 11.03 0.72
C PHE A 84 -9.27 9.77 0.13
N VAL A 85 -10.36 9.27 0.71
CA VAL A 85 -11.03 8.06 0.22
C VAL A 85 -12.02 8.46 -0.88
N CYS A 86 -11.75 8.06 -2.12
CA CYS A 86 -12.58 8.43 -3.26
C CYS A 86 -13.65 7.39 -3.60
N GLY A 87 -13.46 6.15 -3.14
CA GLY A 87 -14.39 5.07 -3.47
C GLY A 87 -14.06 3.76 -2.78
N ILE A 88 -14.92 2.78 -2.99
CA ILE A 88 -14.81 1.42 -2.48
C ILE A 88 -14.95 0.47 -3.67
N ARG A 89 -14.00 -0.47 -3.79
CA ARG A 89 -14.04 -1.54 -4.78
C ARG A 89 -14.34 -2.86 -4.10
N VAL A 90 -15.36 -3.55 -4.60
CA VAL A 90 -15.79 -4.85 -4.10
C VAL A 90 -15.31 -5.95 -5.05
N TYR A 91 -14.77 -7.03 -4.49
CA TYR A 91 -14.26 -8.17 -5.22
C TYR A 91 -15.05 -9.42 -4.87
N ALA A 92 -15.45 -10.17 -5.90
CA ALA A 92 -16.01 -11.51 -5.79
C ALA A 92 -14.97 -12.57 -6.09
N ARG A 93 -15.09 -13.73 -5.44
CA ARG A 93 -14.23 -14.88 -5.70
C ARG A 93 -14.78 -15.67 -6.89
N THR A 94 -13.95 -15.82 -7.92
CA THR A 94 -14.21 -16.67 -9.08
C THR A 94 -13.20 -17.82 -9.09
N PRO A 95 -13.44 -18.91 -9.86
CA PRO A 95 -12.45 -19.98 -10.02
C PRO A 95 -11.08 -19.50 -10.52
N TYR A 96 -11.04 -18.36 -11.23
CA TYR A 96 -9.82 -17.74 -11.76
C TYR A 96 -9.19 -16.68 -10.84
N GLY A 97 -9.75 -16.51 -9.62
CA GLY A 97 -9.28 -15.55 -8.63
C GLY A 97 -10.29 -14.43 -8.32
N LEU A 98 -9.79 -13.33 -7.76
CA LEU A 98 -10.63 -12.19 -7.37
C LEU A 98 -10.94 -11.32 -8.59
N LYS A 99 -12.23 -11.15 -8.89
CA LYS A 99 -12.74 -10.26 -9.94
C LYS A 99 -13.52 -9.11 -9.31
N THR A 100 -13.37 -7.91 -9.87
CA THR A 100 -14.16 -6.75 -9.43
C THR A 100 -15.64 -7.00 -9.72
N LEU A 101 -16.49 -6.85 -8.71
CA LEU A 101 -17.95 -6.93 -8.83
C LEU A 101 -18.50 -5.56 -9.21
N THR A 102 -18.31 -4.58 -8.35
CA THR A 102 -18.70 -3.17 -8.54
C THR A 102 -17.73 -2.23 -7.84
N GLU A 103 -17.80 -0.96 -8.21
CA GLU A 103 -17.10 0.14 -7.55
C GLU A 103 -18.11 1.19 -7.14
N ILE A 104 -18.06 1.60 -5.88
CA ILE A 104 -18.80 2.75 -5.39
C ILE A 104 -17.82 3.91 -5.40
N TRP A 105 -18.19 4.99 -6.06
CA TRP A 105 -17.44 6.24 -6.05
C TRP A 105 -18.24 7.28 -5.30
N MET A 106 -17.54 8.25 -4.72
CA MET A 106 -18.20 9.42 -4.17
C MET A 106 -18.82 10.28 -5.30
N GLU A 107 -19.90 10.99 -5.00
CA GLU A 107 -20.60 11.82 -5.98
C GLU A 107 -19.76 12.99 -6.52
N LYS A 108 -18.93 13.58 -5.66
CA LYS A 108 -18.12 14.76 -5.98
C LYS A 108 -16.65 14.52 -5.65
N PRO A 109 -15.93 13.72 -6.45
CA PRO A 109 -14.51 13.50 -6.23
C PRO A 109 -13.72 14.79 -6.41
N PRO A 110 -12.56 14.93 -5.73
CA PRO A 110 -11.70 16.08 -5.91
C PRO A 110 -11.16 16.10 -7.35
N ASP A 111 -11.07 17.28 -7.96
CA ASP A 111 -10.53 17.50 -9.32
C ASP A 111 -9.13 16.89 -9.52
N GLU A 112 -8.40 16.67 -8.44
CA GLU A 112 -7.08 16.04 -8.47
C GLU A 112 -7.13 14.58 -8.92
N LEU A 113 -8.26 13.89 -8.72
CA LEU A 113 -8.46 12.51 -9.15
C LEU A 113 -8.34 12.36 -10.68
N GLU A 114 -8.88 13.32 -11.44
CA GLU A 114 -8.87 13.34 -12.91
C GLU A 114 -7.45 13.39 -13.49
N LYS A 115 -6.49 13.90 -12.71
CA LYS A 115 -5.07 13.94 -13.12
C LYS A 115 -4.46 12.55 -13.16
N THR A 116 -5.02 11.59 -12.42
CA THR A 116 -4.45 10.25 -12.23
C THR A 116 -5.30 9.15 -12.87
N LEU A 117 -6.62 9.24 -12.75
CA LEU A 117 -7.56 8.30 -13.34
C LEU A 117 -8.58 9.06 -14.20
N THR A 118 -9.12 8.39 -15.19
CA THR A 118 -10.31 8.87 -15.91
C THR A 118 -11.53 8.33 -15.16
N PRO A 119 -12.22 9.14 -14.34
CA PRO A 119 -13.38 8.66 -13.62
C PRO A 119 -14.52 8.29 -14.58
N PRO A 120 -15.48 7.44 -14.14
CA PRO A 120 -16.70 7.20 -14.90
C PRO A 120 -17.50 8.51 -15.10
N GLN A 121 -18.21 8.60 -16.23
CA GLN A 121 -18.98 9.80 -16.60
C GLN A 121 -20.16 10.08 -15.65
N SER A 122 -20.66 9.08 -14.95
CA SER A 122 -21.67 9.21 -13.92
C SER A 122 -21.28 8.43 -12.66
N PHE A 123 -21.45 9.07 -11.50
CA PHE A 123 -21.28 8.45 -10.20
C PHE A 123 -22.63 8.04 -9.65
N ASP A 124 -23.06 6.82 -9.95
CA ASP A 124 -24.29 6.23 -9.38
C ASP A 124 -23.96 5.51 -8.07
N THR A 125 -23.90 6.28 -6.99
CA THR A 125 -23.57 5.77 -5.64
C THR A 125 -24.65 4.81 -5.15
N GLU A 126 -25.92 5.21 -5.27
CA GLU A 126 -27.07 4.46 -4.76
C GLU A 126 -27.29 3.14 -5.50
N GLY A 127 -27.26 3.17 -6.84
CA GLY A 127 -27.42 1.94 -7.64
C GLY A 127 -26.24 0.97 -7.45
N SER A 128 -25.03 1.49 -7.21
CA SER A 128 -23.86 0.65 -6.92
C SER A 128 -23.95 0.00 -5.54
N LEU A 129 -24.50 0.71 -4.54
CA LEU A 129 -24.77 0.18 -3.20
C LEU A 129 -25.81 -0.93 -3.24
N GLN A 130 -26.95 -0.70 -3.91
CA GLN A 130 -28.00 -1.72 -4.06
C GLN A 130 -27.48 -3.01 -4.69
N ARG A 131 -26.67 -2.89 -5.75
CA ARG A 131 -26.03 -4.08 -6.39
C ARG A 131 -25.12 -4.86 -5.45
N ILE A 132 -24.50 -4.20 -4.47
CA ILE A 132 -23.65 -4.85 -3.47
C ILE A 132 -24.52 -5.55 -2.44
N GLU A 133 -25.57 -4.89 -1.96
CA GLU A 133 -26.55 -5.47 -1.02
C GLU A 133 -27.20 -6.73 -1.58
N GLU A 134 -27.60 -6.72 -2.86
CA GLU A 134 -28.16 -7.88 -3.55
C GLU A 134 -27.17 -9.04 -3.72
N ASN A 135 -25.86 -8.77 -3.69
CA ASN A 135 -24.81 -9.76 -3.98
C ASN A 135 -23.86 -9.98 -2.80
N LEU A 136 -24.28 -9.70 -1.56
CA LEU A 136 -23.47 -9.86 -0.36
C LEU A 136 -22.84 -11.25 -0.25
N ASP A 137 -23.58 -12.31 -0.61
CA ASP A 137 -23.10 -13.71 -0.56
C ASP A 137 -21.89 -13.99 -1.44
N LYS A 138 -21.71 -13.19 -2.51
CA LYS A 138 -20.60 -13.35 -3.47
C LYS A 138 -19.40 -12.47 -3.11
N VAL A 139 -19.54 -11.55 -2.16
CA VAL A 139 -18.48 -10.62 -1.77
C VAL A 139 -17.38 -11.37 -1.02
N ALA A 140 -16.16 -11.27 -1.53
CA ALA A 140 -14.99 -11.91 -0.93
C ALA A 140 -14.03 -10.90 -0.29
N LYS A 141 -13.79 -9.74 -0.93
CA LYS A 141 -12.91 -8.68 -0.40
C LYS A 141 -13.44 -7.30 -0.74
N ILE A 142 -13.28 -6.37 0.20
CA ILE A 142 -13.59 -4.95 0.01
C ILE A 142 -12.28 -4.17 0.12
N ARG A 143 -12.07 -3.20 -0.78
CA ARG A 143 -10.88 -2.32 -0.77
C ARG A 143 -11.28 -0.87 -0.94
N ALA A 144 -10.70 0.02 -0.15
CA ALA A 144 -10.80 1.45 -0.38
C ALA A 144 -9.92 1.87 -1.56
N ILE A 145 -10.44 2.75 -2.41
CA ILE A 145 -9.69 3.52 -3.40
C ILE A 145 -9.34 4.84 -2.74
N VAL A 146 -8.04 5.10 -2.61
CA VAL A 146 -7.51 6.18 -1.80
C VAL A 146 -6.63 7.06 -2.67
N LEU A 147 -6.75 8.37 -2.52
CA LEU A 147 -5.97 9.38 -3.20
C LEU A 147 -4.97 10.02 -2.23
N THR A 148 -3.70 10.11 -2.61
CA THR A 148 -2.70 10.86 -1.83
C THR A 148 -2.81 12.36 -2.09
N GLN A 149 -2.37 13.19 -1.13
CA GLN A 149 -2.36 14.65 -1.26
C GLN A 149 -0.92 15.19 -1.30
N PRO A 150 -0.20 15.05 -2.42
CA PRO A 150 1.22 15.40 -2.47
C PRO A 150 1.48 16.91 -2.36
N LYS A 151 0.47 17.76 -2.61
CA LYS A 151 0.58 19.23 -2.42
C LYS A 151 0.77 19.63 -0.96
N GLN A 152 0.26 18.82 -0.03
CA GLN A 152 0.43 19.04 1.40
C GLN A 152 1.75 18.48 1.92
N ALA A 153 2.42 17.65 1.11
CA ALA A 153 3.74 17.15 1.42
C ALA A 153 4.83 18.07 0.83
N SER A 154 6.01 18.04 1.44
CA SER A 154 7.18 18.82 1.01
C SER A 154 7.88 18.20 -0.20
N VAL A 155 7.11 17.68 -1.16
CA VAL A 155 7.58 17.03 -2.38
C VAL A 155 7.21 17.89 -3.59
N PRO A 156 8.05 17.95 -4.64
CA PRO A 156 7.76 18.75 -5.85
C PRO A 156 6.63 18.16 -6.72
N LYS A 157 5.92 17.14 -6.22
CA LYS A 157 4.92 16.36 -6.95
C LYS A 157 3.53 16.99 -6.79
N LYS A 158 2.87 17.27 -7.91
CA LYS A 158 1.49 17.81 -7.92
C LYS A 158 0.41 16.78 -8.28
N LYS A 159 0.81 15.69 -8.93
CA LYS A 159 -0.10 14.61 -9.36
C LYS A 159 -0.26 13.58 -8.23
N PRO A 160 -1.47 13.34 -7.73
CA PRO A 160 -1.69 12.38 -6.65
C PRO A 160 -1.52 10.93 -7.11
N GLU A 161 -1.34 10.02 -6.16
CA GLU A 161 -1.26 8.57 -6.37
C GLU A 161 -2.55 7.89 -5.89
N VAL A 162 -2.91 6.77 -6.52
CA VAL A 162 -4.09 5.94 -6.22
C VAL A 162 -3.69 4.48 -6.06
#